data_AF-A0A7X7JTR4-F1
#
_entry.id   AF-A0A7X7JTR4-F1
#
_cell.length_a   1.000
_cell.length_b   1.000
_cell.length_c   1.000
_cell.angle_alpha   90.00
_cell.angle_beta   90.00
_cell.angle_gamma   90.00
#
_symmetry.space_group_name_H-M   'P 1'
#
loop_
_entity.id
_entity.type
_entity.pdbx_description
1 polymer ?
#
loop_
_entity_poly.entity_id
_entity_poly.type
_entity_poly.pdbx_seq_one_letter_code
_entity_poly.pdbx_strand_id
1 'polypeptide(L)' 'NLRVGRYDGIVAVIEKLKGNPLFAHIALTRSERSEIAALVTDLLDG' A
#
# COMPACT_ATOMS: atom_id res chain seq x y z
N ASN A 1 21.23 6.47 -1.52
CA ASN A 1 20.64 6.19 -0.19
C ASN A 1 19.38 7.02 0.00
N LEU A 2 18.28 6.59 -0.62
CA LEU A 2 16.99 7.22 -0.39
C LEU A 2 16.41 6.58 0.88
N ARG A 3 16.29 7.37 1.95
CA ARG A 3 15.44 7.03 3.09
C ARG A 3 14.00 7.16 2.62
N VAL A 4 13.46 6.07 2.05
CA VAL A 4 12.03 5.93 1.81
C VAL A 4 11.39 5.83 3.20
N GLY A 5 10.60 6.83 3.60
CA GLY A 5 9.91 6.79 4.88
C GLY A 5 8.86 5.66 4.89
N ARG A 6 8.47 5.17 6.07
CA ARG A 6 7.41 4.16 6.22
C ARG A 6 6.14 4.53 5.42
N TYR A 7 5.82 5.82 5.38
CA TYR A 7 4.70 6.36 4.62
C TYR A 7 4.88 6.24 3.09
N ASP A 8 6.11 6.45 2.59
CA ASP A 8 6.42 6.32 1.16
C ASP A 8 6.33 4.86 0.69
N GLY A 9 6.69 3.90 1.55
CA GLY A 9 6.55 2.47 1.28
C GLY A 9 5.10 2.05 1.09
N ILE A 10 4.21 2.52 1.98
CA ILE A 10 2.76 2.24 1.90
C ILE A 10 2.15 2.85 0.64
N VAL A 11 2.51 4.09 0.31
CA VAL A 11 2.06 4.75 -0.93
C VAL A 11 2.52 3.96 -2.15
N ALA A 12 3.77 3.50 -2.18
CA ALA A 12 4.30 2.70 -3.28
C ALA A 12 3.55 1.36 -3.44
N VAL A 13 3.15 0.70 -2.34
CA VAL A 13 2.34 -0.53 -2.40
C VAL A 13 0.94 -0.24 -2.95
N ILE A 14 0.28 0.81 -2.47
CA ILE A 14 -1.07 1.18 -2.93
C ILE A 14 -1.06 1.48 -4.44
N GLU A 15 -0.08 2.25 -4.92
CA GLU A 15 0.03 2.56 -6.34
C GLU A 15 0.33 1.31 -7.18
N LYS A 16 1.15 0.39 -6.67
CA LYS A 16 1.43 -0.88 -7.34
C LYS A 16 0.22 -1.81 -7.38
N LEU A 17 -0.66 -1.78 -6.37
CA LEU A 17 -1.92 -2.52 -6.36
C LEU A 17 -2.91 -1.96 -7.38
N LYS A 18 -3.11 -0.63 -7.43
CA LYS A 18 -4.00 0.00 -8.43
C LYS A 18 -3.56 -0.30 -9.87
N GLY A 19 -2.25 -0.35 -10.13
CA GLY A 19 -1.69 -0.67 -11.44
C GLY A 19 -1.64 -2.17 -11.76
N ASN A 20 -1.99 -3.06 -10.82
CA ASN A 20 -1.93 -4.50 -11.04
C ASN A 20 -3.23 -5.00 -11.68
N PRO A 21 -3.18 -5.74 -12.81
CA PRO A 21 -4.38 -6.26 -13.49
C PRO A 21 -5.34 -7.06 -12.59
N LEU A 22 -4.83 -7.74 -11.57
CA LEU A 22 -5.64 -8.50 -10.61
C LEU A 22 -6.46 -7.62 -9.68
N PHE A 23 -6.06 -6.36 -9.48
CA PHE A 23 -6.73 -5.41 -8.60
C PHE A 23 -7.21 -4.15 -9.31
N ALA A 24 -6.91 -4.00 -10.61
CA ALA A 24 -7.25 -2.85 -11.44
C ALA A 24 -8.76 -2.62 -11.59
N HIS A 25 -9.58 -3.66 -11.32
CA HIS A 25 -11.04 -3.58 -11.32
C HIS A 25 -11.62 -3.16 -9.96
N ILE A 26 -10.79 -3.04 -8.92
CA ILE A 26 -11.21 -2.67 -7.56
C ILE A 26 -10.84 -1.20 -7.32
N ALA A 27 -11.85 -0.37 -7.13
CA ALA A 27 -11.65 1.02 -6.74
C ALA A 27 -11.31 1.09 -5.24
N LEU A 28 -10.02 1.11 -4.92
CA LEU A 28 -9.55 1.23 -3.53
C LEU A 28 -10.04 2.55 -2.90
N THR A 29 -10.99 2.43 -1.99
CA THR A 29 -11.54 3.52 -1.21
C THR A 29 -10.52 4.07 -0.21
N ARG A 30 -10.84 5.20 0.42
CA ARG A 30 -9.99 5.76 1.49
C ARG A 30 -9.83 4.79 2.67
N SER A 31 -10.87 4.02 2.99
CA SER A 31 -10.88 3.06 4.11
C SER A 31 -9.98 1.86 3.82
N GLU A 32 -10.11 1.24 2.64
CA GLU A 32 -9.30 0.08 2.25
C GLU A 32 -7.81 0.43 2.17
N ARG A 33 -7.47 1.65 1.72
CA ARG A 33 -6.08 2.14 1.77
C ARG A 33 -5.50 2.18 3.18
N SER A 34 -6.33 2.47 4.19
CA SER A 34 -5.91 2.48 5.59
C SER A 34 -5.69 1.08 6.16
N GLU A 35 -6.55 0.12 5.78
CA GLU A 35 -6.39 -1.28 6.19
C GLU A 35 -5.16 -1.92 5.54
N ILE A 36 -4.91 -1.63 4.26
CA ILE A 36 -3.67 -2.06 3.57
C ILE A 36 -2.44 -1.46 4.24
N ALA A 37 -2.49 -0.19 4.65
CA ALA A 37 -1.40 0.46 5.38
C ALA A 37 -1.09 -0.22 6.71
N ALA A 38 -2.13 -0.60 7.46
CA ALA A 38 -2.00 -1.34 8.72
C ALA A 38 -1.41 -2.74 8.47
N LEU A 39 -1.94 -3.48 7.50
CA LEU A 39 -1.45 -4.81 7.15
C LEU A 39 0.02 -4.79 6.72
N VAL A 40 0.43 -3.84 5.87
CA VAL A 40 1.83 -3.72 5.43
C VAL A 40 2.74 -3.35 6.59
N THR A 41 2.27 -2.51 7.52
CA THR A 41 3.01 -2.17 8.73
C THR A 41 3.26 -3.42 9.58
N ASP A 42 2.22 -4.21 9.83
CA ASP A 42 2.30 -5.48 10.59
C ASP A 42 3.22 -6.50 9.92
N LEU A 43 3.22 -6.58 8.59
CA LEU A 43 4.09 -7.50 7.84
C LEU A 43 5.57 -7.09 7.83
N LEU A 44 5.87 -5.80 7.98
CA LEU A 44 7.25 -5.27 7.95
C LEU A 44 7.87 -5.11 9.33
N ASP A 45 7.05 -4.98 10.38
CA ASP A 45 7.50 -4.90 11.78
C ASP A 45 7.65 -6.29 12.44
N GLY A 46 7.42 -7.37 11.68
CA GLY A 46 7.65 -8.77 12.08
C GLY A 46 9.10 -9.23 11.98
#